data_AF-A0A257NKQ9-F1
#
_entry.id   AF-A0A257NKQ9-F1
#
_cell.length_a   1.000
_cell.length_b   1.000
_cell.length_c   1.000
_cell.angle_alpha   90.00
_cell.angle_beta   90.00
_cell.angle_gamma   90.00
#
_symmetry.space_group_name_H-M   'P 1'
#
loop_
_entity.id
_entity.type
_entity.pdbx_description
1 polymer ?
#
loop_
_entity_poly.entity_id
_entity_poly.type
_entity_poly.pdbx_seq_one_letter_code
_entity_poly.pdbx_strand_id
1 'polypeptide(L)'
;VDVSLLMNLLINIMFSGYENFVSKMDDLHSHADRPDWMGSIGFSDLKIKLIGSMVAISGIELLKAFMNVDTLSDRHLMWLVGIHITFLLSGLVFAIMDKLQSGQH
;
A
#
# COMPACT_ATOMS: atom_id res chain seq x y z
N VAL A 1 8.98 25.08 5.76
CA VAL A 1 7.76 24.93 6.57
C VAL A 1 6.78 24.18 5.70
N ASP A 2 6.40 22.96 6.10
CA ASP A 2 5.41 22.03 5.49
C ASP A 2 5.49 20.62 6.12
N VAL A 3 6.49 20.41 6.99
CA VAL A 3 6.67 19.16 7.74
C VAL A 3 5.44 18.80 8.58
N SER A 4 4.77 19.77 9.19
CA SER A 4 3.56 19.53 9.98
C SER A 4 2.40 18.97 9.14
N LEU A 5 2.26 19.42 7.89
CA LEU A 5 1.22 18.94 6.97
C LEU A 5 1.53 17.51 6.51
N LEU A 6 2.79 17.24 6.16
CA LEU A 6 3.27 15.89 5.83
C LEU A 6 3.11 14.91 6.99
N MET A 7 3.35 15.34 8.22
CA MET A 7 3.17 14.51 9.41
C MET A 7 1.71 14.18 9.69
N ASN A 8 0.78 15.13 9.46
CA ASN A 8 -0.65 14.86 9.56
C ASN A 8 -1.09 13.79 8.54
N LEU A 9 -0.64 13.92 7.28
CA LEU A 9 -0.92 12.95 6.22
C LEU A 9 -0.35 11.56 6.57
N LEU A 10 0.90 11.49 7.06
CA LEU A 10 1.53 10.25 7.49
C LEU A 10 0.78 9.55 8.62
N ILE A 11 0.29 10.31 9.60
CA ILE A 11 -0.49 9.78 10.72
C ILE A 11 -1.81 9.19 10.20
N ASN A 12 -2.52 9.87 9.30
CA ASN A 12 -3.76 9.36 8.71
C ASN A 12 -3.53 8.06 7.93
N ILE A 13 -2.41 7.96 7.19
CA ILE A 13 -2.01 6.74 6.47
C ILE A 13 -1.70 5.60 7.45
N MET A 14 -0.99 5.86 8.54
CA MET A 14 -0.72 4.85 9.57
C MET A 14 -2.00 4.33 10.22
N PHE A 15 -2.94 5.22 10.58
CA PHE A 15 -4.23 4.82 11.14
C PHE A 15 -5.05 3.99 10.16
N SER A 16 -5.11 4.40 8.89
CA SER A 16 -5.81 3.63 7.84
C SER A 16 -5.17 2.25 7.61
N GLY A 17 -3.84 2.14 7.72
CA GLY A 17 -3.14 0.85 7.70
C GLY A 17 -3.48 -0.03 8.90
N TYR A 18 -3.49 0.54 10.10
CA TYR A 18 -3.87 -0.18 11.32
C TYR A 18 -5.32 -0.67 11.26
N GLU A 19 -6.26 0.17 10.83
CA GLU A 19 -7.67 -0.17 10.68
C GLU A 19 -7.88 -1.29 9.65
N ASN A 20 -7.22 -1.21 8.50
CA ASN A 20 -7.38 -2.20 7.43
C ASN A 20 -6.70 -3.54 7.70
N PHE A 21 -5.59 -3.55 8.45
CA PHE A 21 -4.77 -4.75 8.63
C PHE A 21 -4.81 -5.33 10.05
N VAL A 22 -4.81 -4.50 11.09
CA VAL A 22 -4.70 -4.97 12.48
C VAL A 22 -6.07 -5.03 13.16
N SER A 23 -6.89 -3.97 13.05
CA SER A 23 -8.24 -3.95 13.69
C SER A 23 -9.13 -5.08 13.19
N LYS A 24 -9.16 -5.31 11.87
CA LYS A 24 -9.90 -6.45 11.30
C LYS A 24 -9.36 -7.82 11.72
N MET A 25 -8.11 -7.91 12.16
CA MET A 25 -7.53 -9.16 12.69
C MET A 25 -7.83 -9.34 14.18
N ASP A 26 -7.89 -8.26 14.95
CA ASP A 26 -8.22 -8.29 16.39
C ASP A 26 -9.71 -8.61 16.63
N ASP A 27 -10.61 -8.09 15.80
CA ASP A 27 -12.04 -8.44 15.82
C ASP A 27 -12.28 -9.94 15.60
N LEU A 28 -11.38 -10.64 14.88
CA LEU A 28 -11.45 -12.08 14.64
C LEU A 28 -11.06 -12.93 15.86
N HIS A 29 -10.44 -12.36 16.90
CA HIS A 29 -10.02 -13.08 18.10
C HIS A 29 -11.14 -13.23 19.15
N SER A 30 -12.28 -12.55 18.97
CA SER A 30 -13.36 -12.49 19.99
C SER A 30 -14.47 -13.54 19.85
N HIS A 31 -14.44 -14.45 18.87
CA HIS A 31 -15.55 -15.39 18.62
C HIS A 31 -15.09 -16.86 18.55
N ALA A 32 -15.77 -17.71 19.34
CA ALA A 32 -15.49 -19.12 19.60
C ALA A 32 -15.93 -20.10 18.48
N ASP A 33 -16.38 -19.59 17.33
CA ASP A 33 -16.77 -20.41 16.18
C ASP A 33 -15.97 -19.95 14.95
N ARG A 34 -14.78 -20.53 14.74
CA ARG A 34 -13.98 -20.33 13.52
C ARG A 34 -14.56 -21.19 12.39
N PRO A 35 -15.18 -20.63 11.33
CA PRO A 35 -15.76 -21.42 10.24
C PRO A 35 -14.72 -21.72 9.14
N ASP A 36 -15.00 -22.70 8.28
CA ASP A 36 -14.04 -23.32 7.34
C ASP A 36 -13.35 -22.36 6.33
N TRP A 37 -13.84 -21.13 6.15
CA TRP A 37 -13.25 -20.08 5.31
C TRP A 37 -11.94 -19.49 5.88
N MET A 38 -11.60 -19.84 7.12
CA MET A 38 -10.43 -19.35 7.85
C MET A 38 -9.13 -20.09 7.48
N GLY A 39 -9.19 -21.15 6.67
CA GLY A 39 -8.05 -22.00 6.26
C GLY A 39 -7.17 -21.45 5.15
N SER A 40 -7.56 -20.36 4.49
CA SER A 40 -6.71 -19.67 3.51
C SER A 40 -6.93 -18.18 3.58
N ILE A 41 -6.35 -17.51 4.58
CA ILE A 41 -5.86 -16.14 4.36
C ILE A 41 -4.75 -16.31 3.32
N GLY A 42 -5.19 -16.40 2.06
CA GLY A 42 -4.38 -16.88 0.96
C GLY A 42 -3.24 -15.91 0.77
N PHE A 43 -2.05 -16.43 0.55
CA PHE A 43 -0.86 -15.64 0.22
C PHE A 43 -1.13 -14.54 -0.83
N SER A 44 -2.16 -14.67 -1.67
CA SER A 44 -2.63 -13.62 -2.60
C SER A 44 -3.04 -12.32 -1.90
N ASP A 45 -3.86 -12.40 -0.85
CA ASP A 45 -4.35 -11.22 -0.14
C ASP A 45 -3.19 -10.51 0.59
N LEU A 46 -2.29 -11.28 1.21
CA LEU A 46 -1.07 -10.74 1.80
C LEU A 46 -0.15 -10.07 0.75
N LYS A 47 0.00 -10.68 -0.43
CA LYS A 47 0.79 -10.13 -1.55
C LYS A 47 0.25 -8.78 -2.02
N ILE A 48 -1.07 -8.65 -2.16
CA ILE A 48 -1.70 -7.40 -2.61
C ILE A 48 -1.54 -6.30 -1.56
N LYS A 49 -1.74 -6.63 -0.28
CA LYS A 49 -1.56 -5.69 0.83
C LYS A 49 -0.13 -5.16 0.93
N LEU A 50 0.85 -6.04 0.71
CA LEU A 50 2.28 -5.67 0.67
C LEU A 50 2.59 -4.74 -0.51
N ILE A 51 2.11 -5.05 -1.71
CA ILE A 51 2.31 -4.21 -2.89
C ILE A 51 1.65 -2.84 -2.70
N GLY A 52 0.43 -2.80 -2.14
CA GLY A 52 -0.25 -1.55 -1.81
C GLY A 52 0.56 -0.67 -0.86
N SER A 53 1.18 -1.27 0.16
CA SER A 53 2.04 -0.57 1.12
C SER A 53 3.30 -0.01 0.47
N MET A 54 3.92 -0.79 -0.44
CA MET A 54 5.10 -0.37 -1.20
C MET A 54 4.81 0.83 -2.12
N VAL A 55 3.68 0.78 -2.84
CA VAL A 55 3.21 1.88 -3.71
C VAL A 55 2.98 3.15 -2.88
N ALA A 56 2.31 3.02 -1.73
CA ALA A 56 2.03 4.16 -0.84
C ALA A 56 3.31 4.83 -0.33
N ILE A 57 4.28 4.05 0.18
CA ILE A 57 5.56 4.58 0.67
C ILE A 57 6.32 5.28 -0.47
N SER A 58 6.35 4.67 -1.66
CA SER A 58 7.00 5.27 -2.83
C SER A 58 6.36 6.61 -3.24
N GLY A 59 5.03 6.74 -3.13
CA GLY A 59 4.33 8.00 -3.41
C GLY A 59 4.68 9.12 -2.41
N ILE A 60 4.85 8.77 -1.13
CA ILE A 60 5.30 9.73 -0.11
C ILE A 60 6.72 10.23 -0.42
N GLU A 61 7.61 9.34 -0.84
CA GLU A 61 8.98 9.71 -1.22
C GLU A 61 9.00 10.63 -2.45
N LEU A 62 8.13 10.36 -3.43
CA LEU A 62 7.94 11.22 -4.59
C LEU A 62 7.44 12.62 -4.20
N LEU A 63 6.49 12.69 -3.27
CA LEU A 63 5.97 13.96 -2.76
C LEU A 63 7.07 14.75 -2.03
N LYS A 64 7.89 14.09 -1.19
CA LYS A 64 9.04 14.74 -0.54
C LYS A 64 10.05 15.27 -1.57
N ALA A 65 10.34 14.48 -2.61
CA ALA A 65 11.25 14.89 -3.67
C ALA A 65 10.67 16.09 -4.45
N PHE A 66 9.37 16.09 -4.72
CA PHE A 66 8.69 17.21 -5.35
C PHE A 66 8.70 18.48 -4.49
N MET A 67 8.47 18.36 -3.18
CA MET A 67 8.57 19.48 -2.23
C MET A 67 9.98 20.09 -2.14
N ASN A 68 11.00 19.34 -2.56
CA ASN A 68 12.40 19.78 -2.55
C ASN A 68 13.00 19.84 -3.97
N VAL A 69 12.14 20.06 -4.98
CA VAL A 69 12.48 20.05 -6.41
C VAL A 69 13.63 20.98 -6.75
N ASP A 70 13.69 22.16 -6.12
CA ASP A 70 14.74 23.16 -6.39
C ASP A 70 16.15 22.71 -5.99
N THR A 71 16.27 21.68 -5.15
CA THR A 71 17.55 21.13 -4.68
C THR A 71 17.91 19.80 -5.34
N LEU A 72 16.97 19.19 -6.05
CA LEU A 72 17.12 17.87 -6.64
C LEU A 72 17.40 17.98 -8.13
N SER A 73 18.31 17.14 -8.61
CA SER A 73 18.56 17.01 -10.04
C SER A 73 17.32 16.48 -10.76
N ASP A 74 17.02 17.03 -11.94
CA ASP A 74 15.98 16.52 -12.86
C ASP A 74 16.13 15.01 -13.11
N ARG A 75 17.36 14.52 -13.19
CA ARG A 75 17.64 13.09 -13.37
C ARG A 75 17.14 12.26 -12.19
N HIS A 76 17.31 12.77 -10.98
CA HIS A 76 16.87 12.10 -9.76
C HIS A 76 15.35 12.03 -9.69
N LEU A 77 14.68 13.15 -9.98
CA LEU A 77 13.21 13.22 -10.05
C LEU A 77 12.63 12.30 -11.13
N MET A 78 13.23 12.27 -12.32
CA MET A 78 12.80 11.35 -13.37
C MET A 78 12.91 9.87 -12.96
N TRP A 79 13.96 9.50 -12.23
CA TRP A 79 14.11 8.13 -11.72
C TRP A 79 13.07 7.80 -10.64
N LEU A 80 12.81 8.72 -9.71
CA LEU A 80 11.75 8.58 -8.71
C LEU A 80 10.38 8.36 -9.36
N VAL A 81 10.04 9.18 -10.35
CA VAL A 81 8.78 9.04 -11.11
C VAL A 81 8.77 7.70 -11.86
N GLY A 82 9.85 7.35 -12.54
CA GLY A 82 9.94 6.09 -13.29
C GLY A 82 9.76 4.85 -12.42
N ILE A 83 10.39 4.82 -11.25
CA ILE A 83 10.25 3.72 -10.29
C ILE A 83 8.82 3.67 -9.73
N HIS A 84 8.23 4.83 -9.39
CA HIS A 84 6.87 4.89 -8.88
C HIS A 84 5.84 4.36 -9.89
N ILE A 85 5.97 4.75 -11.15
CA ILE A 85 5.13 4.23 -12.25
C ILE A 85 5.33 2.71 -12.41
N THR A 86 6.55 2.21 -12.27
CA THR A 86 6.82 0.76 -12.31
C THR A 86 6.08 0.02 -11.19
N PHE A 87 6.01 0.58 -9.98
CA PHE A 87 5.24 -0.01 -8.88
C PHE A 87 3.73 0.05 -9.14
N LEU A 88 3.21 1.15 -9.68
CA LEU A 88 1.79 1.26 -10.04
C LEU A 88 1.39 0.22 -11.11
N LEU A 89 2.20 0.08 -12.15
CA LEU A 89 1.99 -0.93 -13.20
C LEU A 89 2.07 -2.35 -12.63
N SER A 90 3.05 -2.62 -11.78
CA SER A 90 3.18 -3.93 -11.12
C SER A 90 1.94 -4.22 -10.25
N GLY A 91 1.50 -3.26 -9.45
CA GLY A 91 0.29 -3.39 -8.63
C GLY A 91 -0.98 -3.60 -9.46
N LEU A 92 -1.12 -2.91 -10.59
CA LEU A 92 -2.23 -3.10 -11.51
C LEU A 92 -2.23 -4.51 -12.12
N VAL A 93 -1.08 -5.00 -12.56
CA VAL A 93 -0.94 -6.36 -13.10
C VAL A 93 -1.31 -7.39 -12.04
N PHE A 94 -0.85 -7.22 -10.79
CA PHE A 94 -1.22 -8.10 -9.67
C PHE A 94 -2.72 -8.07 -9.36
N ALA A 95 -3.34 -6.89 -9.33
CA ALA A 95 -4.77 -6.76 -9.11
C ALA A 95 -5.61 -7.41 -10.22
N ILE A 96 -5.16 -7.31 -11.47
CA ILE A 96 -5.82 -7.99 -12.61
C ILE A 96 -5.68 -9.50 -12.48
N MET A 97 -4.49 -10.02 -12.14
CA MET A 97 -4.28 -11.45 -11.94
C MET A 97 -5.19 -12.01 -10.84
N ASP A 98 -5.31 -11.30 -9.72
CA ASP A 98 -6.17 -11.71 -8.61
C ASP A 98 -7.66 -11.66 -8.99
N LYS A 99 -8.10 -10.64 -9.73
CA LYS A 99 -9.47 -10.55 -10.26
C LYS A 99 -9.81 -11.70 -11.22
N LEU A 100 -8.85 -12.14 -12.04
CA LEU A 100 -9.05 -13.27 -12.95
C LEU A 100 -9.15 -14.61 -12.20
N GLN A 101 -8.36 -14.78 -11.13
CA GLN A 101 -8.40 -15.99 -10.30
C GLN A 101 -9.68 -16.08 -9.45
N SER A 102 -10.16 -14.95 -8.93
CA SER A 102 -11.41 -14.89 -8.16
C SER A 102 -12.68 -15.09 -8.99
N GLY A 103 -12.62 -14.91 -10.32
CA GLY A 103 -13.73 -15.22 -11.23
C GLY A 103 -13.87 -16.70 -11.61
N GLN A 104 -12.98 -17.57 -11.12
CA GLN A 104 -12.94 -19.00 -11.49
C GLN A 104 -13.40 -19.95 -10.36
N HIS A 105 -13.93 -19.39 -9.26
CA HIS A 105 -14.51 -20.12 -8.13
C HIS A 105 -15.97 -19.75 -7.91
#